data_AF-A0A2V9IA19-F1
#
_entry.id   AF-A0A2V9IA19-F1
#
_cell.length_a   1.000
_cell.length_b   1.000
_cell.length_c   1.000
_cell.angle_alpha   90.00
_cell.angle_beta   90.00
_cell.angle_gamma   90.00
#
_symmetry.space_group_name_H-M   'P 1'
#
loop_
_entity.id
_entity.type
_entity.pdbx_description
1 polymer ?
#
loop_
_entity_poly.entity_id
_entity_poly.type
_entity_poly.pdbx_seq_one_letter_code
_entity_poly.pdbx_strand_id
1 'polypeptide(L)' 'MTVLANKWTKTPGITTPMAIASGSRIGPYEILAPLGAGGMGEVYRAGDPRLGREVAIKVLPSSLARDADRLRRFEQ' A
#
# COMPACT_ATOMS: atom_id res chain seq x y z
N MET A 1 -2.01 47.35 0.40
CA MET A 1 -3.09 46.45 -0.03
C MET A 1 -2.44 45.21 -0.64
N THR A 2 -2.65 44.09 0.04
CA THR A 2 -2.02 42.78 -0.18
C THR A 2 -2.39 42.17 -1.52
N VAL A 3 -1.41 41.65 -2.26
CA VAL A 3 -1.65 40.65 -3.32
C VAL A 3 -0.82 39.41 -2.99
N LEU A 4 -1.47 38.46 -2.32
CA LEU A 4 -1.02 37.07 -2.13
C LEU A 4 -2.03 36.19 -2.88
N ALA A 5 -1.74 35.89 -4.15
CA ALA A 5 -2.51 34.94 -4.92
C ALA A 5 -1.72 33.63 -5.00
N ASN A 6 -1.85 32.79 -3.97
CA ASN A 6 -1.28 31.44 -3.95
C ASN A 6 -2.01 30.59 -5.00
N LYS A 7 -1.35 30.37 -6.13
CA LYS A 7 -1.76 29.41 -7.16
C LYS A 7 -1.51 27.99 -6.66
N TRP A 8 -2.56 27.32 -6.17
CA TRP A 8 -2.57 25.86 -6.00
C TRP A 8 -3.94 25.32 -6.40
N THR A 9 -4.28 25.38 -7.69
CA THR A 9 -5.38 24.58 -8.23
C THR A 9 -4.88 23.14 -8.35
N LYS A 10 -5.13 22.36 -7.31
CA LYS A 10 -4.88 20.92 -7.25
C LYS A 10 -5.78 20.23 -8.29
N THR A 11 -5.22 19.86 -9.45
CA THR A 11 -5.91 19.06 -10.46
C THR A 11 -6.18 17.66 -9.90
N PRO A 12 -7.44 17.18 -9.75
CA PRO A 12 -7.70 15.80 -9.40
C PRO A 12 -7.90 15.02 -10.70
N GLY A 13 -6.91 14.24 -11.14
CA GLY A 13 -7.03 13.65 -12.47
C GLY A 13 -6.07 12.55 -12.86
N ILE A 14 -5.51 11.79 -11.90
CA ILE A 14 -5.00 10.44 -12.16
C ILE A 14 -5.10 9.65 -10.85
N THR A 15 -6.28 9.11 -10.55
CA THR A 15 -6.40 8.05 -9.55
C THR A 15 -5.80 6.81 -10.21
N THR A 16 -4.52 6.54 -9.99
CA THR A 16 -3.89 5.29 -10.36
C THR A 16 -4.66 4.17 -9.66
N PRO A 17 -5.50 3.38 -10.36
CA PRO A 17 -6.27 2.36 -9.70
C PRO A 17 -5.36 1.15 -9.55
N MET A 18 -4.98 0.83 -8.30
CA MET A 18 -4.72 -0.51 -7.75
C MET A 18 -3.80 -0.50 -6.51
N ALA A 19 -3.18 0.62 -6.14
CA ALA A 19 -2.41 0.71 -4.90
C ALA A 19 -3.33 0.95 -3.69
N ILE A 20 -3.12 0.21 -2.60
CA ILE A 20 -3.82 0.44 -1.34
C ILE A 20 -3.41 1.81 -0.78
N ALA A 21 -4.40 2.68 -0.55
CA ALA A 21 -4.14 4.04 -0.08
C ALA A 21 -3.53 4.04 1.35
N SER A 22 -2.63 4.98 1.64
CA SER A 22 -2.18 5.21 3.01
C SER A 22 -3.37 5.57 3.92
N GLY A 23 -3.34 5.07 5.16
CA GLY A 23 -4.45 5.08 6.11
C GLY A 23 -5.44 3.92 5.94
N SER A 24 -5.34 3.14 4.85
CA SER A 24 -6.16 1.93 4.71
C SER A 24 -5.74 0.85 5.70
N ARG A 25 -6.66 -0.02 6.10
CA ARG A 25 -6.38 -1.11 7.04
C ARG A 25 -6.44 -2.47 6.35
N ILE A 26 -5.43 -3.31 6.63
CA ILE A 26 -5.40 -4.72 6.27
C ILE A 26 -5.39 -5.51 7.58
N GLY A 27 -6.52 -6.08 7.96
CA GLY A 27 -6.67 -6.69 9.28
C GLY A 27 -6.34 -5.67 10.39
N PRO A 28 -5.46 -6.01 11.35
CA PRO A 28 -5.06 -5.09 12.42
C PRO A 28 -4.03 -4.04 11.98
N TYR A 29 -3.49 -4.14 10.77
CA TYR A 29 -2.38 -3.30 10.32
C TYR A 29 -2.89 -2.08 9.55
N GLU A 30 -2.26 -0.93 9.79
CA GLU A 30 -2.55 0.31 9.07
C GLU A 30 -1.49 0.59 8.02
N ILE A 31 -1.86 0.73 6.75
CA ILE A 31 -0.94 1.01 5.65
C ILE A 31 -0.44 2.44 5.77
N LEU A 32 0.87 2.62 5.88
CA LEU A 32 1.52 3.92 5.99
C LEU A 32 1.98 4.42 4.62
N ALA A 33 2.61 3.55 3.82
CA ALA A 33 3.11 3.91 2.49
C ALA A 33 3.39 2.65 1.64
N PRO A 34 3.35 2.75 0.29
CA PRO A 34 3.91 1.71 -0.56
C PRO A 34 5.44 1.66 -0.41
N LEU A 35 6.00 0.45 -0.35
CA LEU A 35 7.45 0.20 -0.32
C LEU A 35 7.99 -0.28 -1.67
N GLY A 36 7.19 -1.00 -2.45
CA GLY A 36 7.59 -1.44 -3.77
C GLY A 36 6.55 -2.35 -4.43
N ALA A 37 6.66 -2.52 -5.74
CA ALA A 37 5.80 -3.42 -6.52
C ALA A 37 6.66 -4.24 -7.48
N GLY A 38 6.30 -5.51 -7.68
CA GLY A 38 6.98 -6.41 -8.61
C GLY A 38 6.10 -7.56 -9.06
N GLY A 39 6.67 -8.49 -9.84
CA GLY A 39 5.92 -9.62 -10.42
C GLY A 39 5.28 -10.58 -9.41
N MET A 40 5.68 -10.50 -8.14
CA MET A 40 5.10 -11.28 -7.05
C MET A 40 4.17 -10.46 -6.15
N GLY A 41 3.71 -9.29 -6.59
CA GLY A 41 2.81 -8.42 -5.85
C GLY A 41 3.46 -7.17 -5.27
N GLU A 42 2.72 -6.53 -4.38
CA GLU A 42 3.01 -5.20 -3.84
C GLU A 42 3.41 -5.30 -2.38
N VAL A 43 4.40 -4.51 -1.96
CA VAL A 43 4.90 -4.45 -0.59
C VAL A 43 4.57 -3.07 -0.03
N TYR A 44 4.01 -3.05 1.17
CA TYR A 44 3.59 -1.85 1.87
C TYR A 44 4.23 -1.78 3.24
N ARG A 45 4.58 -0.57 3.68
CA ARG A 45 4.91 -0.27 5.07
C ARG A 45 3.61 -0.13 5.81
N ALA A 46 3.47 -0.84 6.92
CA ALA A 46 2.29 -0.78 7.76
C ALA A 46 2.66 -0.66 9.24
N GLY A 47 1.83 0.01 10.02
CA GLY A 47 1.93 0.02 11.48
C GLY A 47 1.24 -1.21 12.07
N ASP A 48 1.95 -1.93 12.93
CA ASP A 48 1.37 -2.97 13.79
C ASP A 48 1.05 -2.37 15.16
N PRO A 49 -0.23 -2.12 15.49
CA PRO A 49 -0.61 -1.55 16.79
C PRO A 49 -0.41 -2.53 17.95
N ARG A 50 -0.27 -3.84 17.70
CA ARG A 50 -0.05 -4.85 18.74
C ARG A 50 1.41 -4.90 19.19
N LEU A 51 2.33 -4.75 18.23
CA LEU A 51 3.77 -4.76 18.48
C LEU A 51 4.36 -3.35 18.63
N GLY A 52 3.60 -2.29 18.33
CA GLY A 52 4.07 -0.90 18.42
C GLY A 52 5.19 -0.58 17.45
N ARG A 53 5.26 -1.27 16.32
CA ARG A 53 6.35 -1.13 15.33
C ARG A 53 5.82 -1.14 13.91
N GLU A 54 6.68 -0.75 12.98
CA GLU A 54 6.38 -0.81 11.56
C GLU A 54 6.81 -2.15 10.97
N VAL A 55 5.99 -2.68 10.06
CA VAL A 55 6.17 -3.97 9.40
C VAL A 55 5.99 -3.81 7.89
N ALA A 56 6.54 -4.74 7.12
CA ALA A 56 6.31 -4.82 5.69
C ALA A 56 5.20 -5.85 5.41
N ILE A 57 4.16 -5.45 4.70
CA ILE A 57 3.07 -6.33 4.25
C ILE A 57 3.19 -6.54 2.76
N LYS A 58 3.34 -7.79 2.33
CA LYS A 58 3.31 -8.17 0.92
C LYS A 58 1.92 -8.64 0.53
N VAL A 59 1.27 -7.91 -0.36
CA VAL A 59 -0.03 -8.22 -0.94
C VAL A 59 0.20 -8.95 -2.27
N LEU A 60 -0.24 -10.20 -2.33
CA LEU A 60 -0.19 -11.00 -3.54
C LEU A 60 -1.40 -10.67 -4.42
N PRO A 61 -1.24 -10.52 -5.75
CA PRO A 61 -2.37 -10.33 -6.64
C PRO A 61 -3.28 -11.57 -6.59
N SER A 62 -4.59 -11.36 -6.68
CA SER A 62 -5.61 -12.43 -6.56
C SER A 62 -5.45 -13.55 -7.59
N SER A 63 -4.81 -13.25 -8.73
CA SER A 63 -4.39 -14.23 -9.73
C SER A 63 -3.31 -15.20 -9.25
N LEU A 64 -2.42 -14.78 -8.34
CA LEU A 64 -1.42 -15.64 -7.70
C LEU A 64 -1.98 -16.41 -6.50
N ALA A 65 -2.99 -15.87 -5.82
CA ALA A 65 -3.61 -16.49 -4.65
C ALA A 65 -4.43 -17.75 -4.98
N ARG A 66 -4.81 -17.95 -6.26
CA ARG A 66 -5.52 -19.14 -6.74
C ARG A 66 -4.61 -20.35 -7.00
N ASP A 67 -3.29 -20.13 -7.08
CA ASP A 67 -2.30 -21.20 -7.17
C ASP A 67 -1.77 -21.50 -5.75
N ALA A 68 -2.54 -22.27 -4.98
CA ALA A 68 -2.17 -22.71 -3.63
C ALA A 68 -0.79 -23.41 -3.58
N ASP A 69 -0.35 -23.98 -4.70
CA ASP A 69 0.96 -24.61 -4.86
C ASP A 69 2.13 -23.60 -4.80
N ARG A 70 1.89 -22.32 -5.14
CA ARG A 70 2.91 -21.26 -5.08
C ARG A 70 3.06 -20.62 -3.71
N LEU A 71 2.01 -20.63 -2.88
CA LEU A 71 2.05 -20.16 -1.48
C LEU A 71 3.07 -20.96 -0.65
N ARG A 72 3.22 -22.26 -0.92
CA ARG A 72 4.17 -23.15 -0.24
C ARG A 72 5.64 -22.75 -0.42
N ARG A 73 6.01 -22.02 -1.48
CA ARG A 73 7.39 -21.56 -1.70
C ARG A 73 7.72 -20.27 -0.94
N PHE A 74 6.73 -19.62 -0.32
CA PHE A 74 6.93 -18.40 0.46
C PHE A 74 7.15 -18.67 1.95
N GLU A 75 6.94 -19.91 2.42
CA GLU A 75 7.12 -20.33 3.81
C GLU A 75 8.49 -20.99 4.09
N GLN A 76 9.44 -20.95 3.15
CA GLN A 76 10.78 -21.52 3.34
C GLN A 76 11.83 -20.46 3.69
#